data_AF-A0A521V093-F1
#
_entry.id   AF-A0A521V093-F1
#
_cell.length_a   1.000
_cell.length_b   1.000
_cell.length_c   1.000
_cell.angle_alpha   90.00
_cell.angle_beta   90.00
_cell.angle_gamma   90.00
#
_symmetry.space_group_name_H-M   'P 1'
#
loop_
_entity.id
_entity.type
_entity.pdbx_description
1 polymer ?
#
loop_
_entity_poly.entity_id
_entity_poly.type
_entity_poly.pdbx_seq_one_letter_code
_entity_poly.pdbx_strand_id
1 'polypeptide(L)'
;MNIDNEVTYTALDRQRMVIPWVKARSRDGVERIYKSTEVTPTEEELALATTRRMDCIDCHNRPTHIYQPPQRSVNHIMDLGWLDRNLPYVKSLAVQVLEHPYTTREKAVDSIRTVIEEYYKANYPILAAERHESIERAITELQKVYRRNYFPEMKHDWRQYPDHIGHMYAPGCFRCHDGKHVSEDGKVLSRDCNACHTIVAQQYENEKLKMSLEGLEYEHPVDIGTAWKEMNCSDCHQAQ
;
A
#
# COMPACT_ATOMS: atom_id res chain seq x y z
N MET A 1 -17.21 -6.26 -9.86
CA MET A 1 -17.65 -5.04 -9.13
C MET A 1 -19.06 -5.29 -8.61
N ASN A 2 -19.41 -4.80 -7.42
CA ASN A 2 -20.66 -5.10 -6.69
C ASN A 2 -21.97 -4.58 -7.34
N ILE A 3 -22.01 -4.42 -8.66
CA ILE A 3 -23.15 -3.82 -9.38
C ILE A 3 -24.33 -4.81 -9.44
N ASP A 4 -24.04 -6.10 -9.35
CA ASP A 4 -25.04 -7.15 -9.44
C ASP A 4 -25.48 -7.71 -8.08
N ASN A 5 -24.85 -7.30 -6.97
CA ASN A 5 -25.18 -7.81 -5.65
C ASN A 5 -25.37 -6.67 -4.64
N GLU A 6 -26.20 -6.90 -3.63
CA GLU A 6 -26.21 -6.08 -2.43
C GLU A 6 -25.23 -6.70 -1.43
N VAL A 7 -24.19 -5.95 -1.05
CA VAL A 7 -23.21 -6.40 -0.06
C VAL A 7 -23.36 -5.55 1.19
N THR A 8 -23.42 -6.22 2.33
CA THR A 8 -23.45 -5.61 3.66
C THR A 8 -22.31 -6.21 4.46
N TYR A 9 -21.58 -5.41 5.20
CA TYR A 9 -20.46 -5.88 6.00
C TYR A 9 -20.46 -5.22 7.38
N THR A 10 -19.81 -5.90 8.32
CA THR A 10 -19.60 -5.40 9.68
C THR A 10 -18.12 -5.16 9.86
N ALA A 11 -17.74 -3.96 10.30
CA ALA A 11 -16.35 -3.62 10.62
C ALA A 11 -16.17 -3.37 12.11
N LEU A 12 -15.02 -3.81 12.66
CA LEU A 12 -14.67 -3.65 14.08
C LEU A 12 -13.97 -2.32 14.39
N ASP A 13 -13.41 -1.68 13.37
CA ASP A 13 -12.64 -0.44 13.49
C ASP A 13 -13.25 0.69 12.66
N ARG A 14 -12.87 1.93 12.99
CA ARG A 14 -13.36 3.14 12.31
C ARG A 14 -12.86 3.29 10.87
N GLN A 15 -11.67 2.77 10.56
CA GLN A 15 -11.10 2.83 9.21
C GLN A 15 -11.72 1.77 8.30
N ARG A 16 -12.46 0.81 8.87
CA ARG A 16 -13.13 -0.31 8.18
C ARG A 16 -12.12 -1.27 7.57
N MET A 17 -11.04 -1.55 8.30
CA MET A 17 -9.95 -2.42 7.88
C MET A 17 -10.15 -3.86 8.33
N VAL A 18 -10.80 -4.06 9.47
CA VAL A 18 -11.08 -5.35 10.09
C VAL A 18 -12.55 -5.69 9.89
N ILE A 19 -12.82 -6.55 8.92
CA ILE A 19 -14.17 -6.94 8.51
C ILE A 19 -14.31 -8.43 8.80
N PRO A 20 -14.89 -8.86 9.94
CA PRO A 20 -15.06 -10.28 10.25
C PRO A 20 -16.32 -10.90 9.61
N TRP A 21 -17.23 -10.08 9.08
CA TRP A 21 -18.53 -10.54 8.59
C TRP A 21 -18.95 -9.80 7.33
N VAL A 22 -19.37 -10.56 6.33
CA VAL A 22 -19.88 -10.06 5.05
C VAL A 22 -21.13 -10.85 4.66
N LYS A 23 -22.17 -10.16 4.21
CA LYS A 23 -23.33 -10.75 3.56
C LYS A 23 -23.47 -10.22 2.15
N ALA A 24 -23.58 -11.13 1.19
CA ALA A 24 -23.93 -10.83 -0.18
C ALA A 24 -25.35 -11.34 -0.47
N ARG A 25 -26.16 -10.51 -1.13
CA ARG A 25 -27.47 -10.87 -1.67
C ARG A 25 -27.44 -10.64 -3.18
N SER A 26 -27.67 -11.69 -3.97
CA SER A 26 -27.74 -11.58 -5.43
C SER A 26 -29.09 -11.07 -5.93
N ARG A 27 -29.18 -10.73 -7.23
CA ARG A 27 -30.41 -10.20 -7.85
C ARG A 27 -31.62 -11.12 -7.74
N ASP A 28 -31.38 -12.42 -7.74
CA ASP A 28 -32.39 -13.47 -7.56
C ASP A 28 -32.81 -13.63 -6.08
N GLY A 29 -32.24 -12.83 -5.18
CA GLY A 29 -32.59 -12.80 -3.76
C GLY A 29 -31.82 -13.80 -2.90
N VAL A 30 -30.92 -14.61 -3.48
CA VAL A 30 -30.11 -15.57 -2.72
C VAL A 30 -29.14 -14.82 -1.82
N GLU A 31 -29.22 -15.07 -0.51
CA GLU A 31 -28.29 -14.53 0.47
C GLU A 31 -27.19 -15.54 0.81
N ARG A 32 -25.98 -15.04 1.01
CA ARG A 32 -24.87 -15.80 1.57
C ARG A 32 -24.10 -14.94 2.55
N ILE A 33 -23.81 -15.53 3.70
CA ILE A 33 -23.01 -14.93 4.76
C ILE A 33 -21.64 -15.59 4.73
N TYR A 34 -20.60 -14.77 4.85
CA TYR A 34 -19.22 -15.17 4.98
C TYR A 34 -18.67 -14.61 6.30
N LYS A 35 -17.97 -15.45 7.06
CA LYS A 35 -17.32 -15.08 8.31
C LYS A 35 -15.82 -15.33 8.19
N SER A 36 -15.01 -14.43 8.76
CA SER A 36 -13.57 -14.63 8.84
C SER A 36 -13.27 -15.84 9.74
N THR A 37 -12.34 -16.69 9.29
CA THR A 37 -11.81 -17.80 10.09
C THR A 37 -10.66 -17.37 11.02
N GLU A 38 -10.14 -16.16 10.86
CA GLU A 38 -8.99 -15.65 11.62
C GLU A 38 -9.40 -14.60 12.66
N VAL A 39 -10.47 -13.84 12.39
CA VAL A 39 -10.98 -12.81 13.30
C VAL A 39 -12.25 -13.31 13.96
N THR A 40 -12.16 -13.63 15.26
CA THR A 40 -13.32 -13.97 16.09
C THR A 40 -13.61 -12.81 17.04
N PRO A 41 -14.56 -11.92 16.69
CA PRO A 41 -14.83 -10.74 17.51
C PRO A 41 -15.49 -11.11 18.84
N THR A 42 -15.14 -10.41 19.92
CA THR A 42 -15.81 -10.54 21.22
C THR A 42 -17.20 -9.91 21.21
N GLU A 43 -18.01 -10.18 22.24
CA GLU A 43 -19.33 -9.56 22.37
C GLU A 43 -19.22 -8.02 22.47
N GLU A 44 -18.21 -7.52 23.17
CA GLU A 44 -17.94 -6.08 23.29
C GLU A 44 -17.55 -5.45 21.94
N GLU A 45 -16.72 -6.13 21.15
CA GLU A 45 -16.34 -5.66 19.82
C GLU A 45 -17.54 -5.64 18.88
N LEU A 46 -18.39 -6.68 18.91
CA LEU A 46 -19.64 -6.73 18.13
C LEU A 46 -20.63 -5.64 18.55
N ALA A 47 -20.70 -5.29 19.83
CA ALA A 47 -21.56 -4.22 20.33
C ALA A 47 -21.13 -2.83 19.82
N LEU A 48 -19.84 -2.63 19.57
CA LEU A 48 -19.28 -1.39 19.00
C LEU A 48 -19.16 -1.43 17.46
N ALA A 49 -19.27 -2.62 16.87
CA ALA A 49 -19.10 -2.82 15.45
C ALA A 49 -20.19 -2.12 14.64
N THR A 50 -19.79 -1.56 13.50
CA THR A 50 -20.73 -0.89 12.60
C THR A 50 -21.05 -1.79 11.42
N THR A 51 -22.33 -2.09 11.23
CA THR A 51 -22.82 -2.80 10.05
C THR A 51 -23.33 -1.79 9.03
N ARG A 52 -22.86 -1.89 7.79
CA ARG A 52 -23.28 -1.01 6.70
C ARG A 52 -23.39 -1.75 5.37
N ARG A 53 -24.26 -1.22 4.51
CA ARG A 53 -24.29 -1.59 3.10
C ARG A 53 -23.07 -0.98 2.41
N MET A 54 -22.40 -1.80 1.61
CA MET A 54 -21.27 -1.40 0.78
C MET A 54 -21.74 -0.43 -0.29
N ASP A 55 -21.03 0.69 -0.42
CA ASP A 55 -21.22 1.69 -1.45
C ASP A 55 -19.93 1.91 -2.27
N CYS A 56 -19.94 2.90 -3.17
CA CYS A 56 -18.78 3.19 -4.01
C CYS A 56 -17.56 3.68 -3.23
N ILE A 57 -17.73 4.36 -2.08
CA ILE A 57 -16.61 4.92 -1.30
C ILE A 57 -15.97 3.91 -0.36
N ASP A 58 -16.59 2.74 -0.18
CA ASP A 58 -15.97 1.62 0.53
C ASP A 58 -14.83 0.99 -0.28
N CYS A 59 -14.92 1.04 -1.62
CA CYS A 59 -13.89 0.55 -2.55
C CYS A 59 -13.07 1.68 -3.19
N HIS A 60 -13.72 2.81 -3.50
CA HIS A 60 -13.11 4.00 -4.08
C HIS A 60 -13.13 5.13 -3.06
N ASN A 61 -12.60 4.88 -1.85
CA ASN A 61 -12.44 5.96 -0.91
C ASN A 61 -11.61 7.05 -1.60
N ARG A 62 -12.15 8.27 -1.64
CA ARG A 62 -11.56 9.36 -2.42
C ARG A 62 -10.94 10.37 -1.46
N PRO A 63 -9.75 10.09 -0.89
CA PRO A 63 -9.11 11.01 0.03
C PRO A 63 -8.81 12.31 -0.71
N THR A 64 -9.34 13.42 -0.21
CA THR A 64 -9.09 14.75 -0.81
C THR A 64 -7.63 15.17 -0.65
N HIS A 65 -7.02 14.83 0.49
CA HIS A 65 -5.58 14.94 0.72
C HIS A 65 -4.97 13.55 0.54
N ILE A 66 -4.30 13.34 -0.60
CA ILE A 66 -3.69 12.06 -0.92
C ILE A 66 -2.26 12.05 -0.38
N TYR A 67 -2.04 11.32 0.70
CA TYR A 67 -0.71 11.03 1.20
C TYR A 67 -0.17 9.79 0.46
N GLN A 68 0.94 9.95 -0.24
CA GLN A 68 1.57 8.92 -1.06
C GLN A 68 2.56 8.10 -0.24
N PRO A 69 2.62 6.76 -0.42
CA PRO A 69 3.74 5.98 0.11
C PRO A 69 5.09 6.53 -0.36
N PRO A 70 6.15 6.47 0.46
CA PRO A 70 7.45 7.04 0.14
C PRO A 70 8.04 6.40 -1.12
N GLN A 71 7.85 5.09 -1.32
CA GLN A 71 8.38 4.37 -2.48
C GLN A 71 7.81 4.95 -3.77
N ARG A 72 6.51 5.29 -3.78
CA ARG A 72 5.85 5.91 -4.94
C ARG A 72 6.33 7.33 -5.17
N SER A 73 6.46 8.12 -4.11
CA SER A 73 6.96 9.50 -4.19
C SER A 73 8.41 9.56 -4.67
N VAL A 74 9.26 8.68 -4.17
CA VAL A 74 10.68 8.56 -4.54
C VAL A 74 10.82 8.09 -5.98
N ASN A 75 10.10 7.03 -6.39
CA ASN A 75 10.09 6.59 -7.79
C ASN A 75 9.69 7.75 -8.72
N HIS A 76 8.64 8.49 -8.37
CA HIS A 76 8.17 9.59 -9.19
C HIS A 76 9.24 10.68 -9.39
N ILE A 77 9.93 11.13 -8.33
CA ILE A 77 10.98 12.13 -8.48
C ILE A 77 12.25 11.58 -9.16
N MET A 78 12.50 10.26 -9.09
CA MET A 78 13.55 9.60 -9.88
C MET A 78 13.19 9.51 -11.36
N ASP A 79 11.93 9.30 -11.71
CA ASP A 79 11.40 9.30 -13.08
C ASP A 79 11.47 10.69 -13.72
N LEU A 80 11.26 11.73 -12.92
CA LEU A 80 11.43 13.12 -13.35
C LEU A 80 12.91 13.57 -13.44
N GLY A 81 13.87 12.73 -13.06
CA GLY A 81 15.29 13.08 -13.00
C GLY A 81 15.61 14.15 -11.94
N TRP A 82 14.74 14.31 -10.94
CA TRP A 82 14.96 15.20 -9.80
C TRP A 82 15.84 14.56 -8.74
N LEU A 83 15.83 13.23 -8.68
CA LEU A 83 16.74 12.42 -7.89
C LEU A 83 17.68 11.67 -8.85
N ASP A 84 18.98 11.97 -8.76
CA ASP A 84 20.01 11.38 -9.64
C ASP A 84 20.16 9.88 -9.33
N ARG A 85 19.77 9.04 -10.29
CA ARG A 85 19.80 7.57 -10.17
C ARG A 85 21.22 7.00 -10.04
N ASN A 86 22.24 7.78 -10.42
CA ASN A 86 23.63 7.35 -10.33
C ASN A 86 24.21 7.54 -8.92
N LEU A 87 23.48 8.21 -8.01
CA LEU A 87 23.86 8.26 -6.61
C LEU A 87 23.66 6.87 -5.98
N PRO A 88 24.70 6.25 -5.41
CA PRO A 88 24.58 4.93 -4.79
C PRO A 88 23.50 4.92 -3.71
N TYR A 89 22.65 3.89 -3.71
CA TYR A 89 21.60 3.65 -2.72
C TYR A 89 20.59 4.80 -2.52
N VAL A 90 20.50 5.75 -3.46
CA VAL A 90 19.69 6.96 -3.28
C VAL A 90 18.22 6.65 -3.02
N LYS A 91 17.66 5.62 -3.68
CA LYS A 91 16.26 5.20 -3.49
C LYS A 91 16.01 4.63 -2.10
N SER A 92 16.85 3.70 -1.65
CA SER A 92 16.68 3.06 -0.33
C SER A 92 16.91 4.06 0.79
N LEU A 93 17.92 4.92 0.67
CA LEU A 93 18.20 5.99 1.63
C LEU A 93 17.04 6.99 1.69
N ALA A 94 16.52 7.42 0.53
CA ALA A 94 15.37 8.31 0.43
C ALA A 94 14.13 7.74 1.13
N VAL A 95 13.79 6.48 0.88
CA VAL A 95 12.65 5.83 1.55
C VAL A 95 12.90 5.74 3.05
N GLN A 96 14.09 5.36 3.48
CA GLN A 96 14.45 5.24 4.89
C GLN A 96 14.29 6.57 5.65
N VAL A 97 14.82 7.67 5.10
CA VAL A 97 14.72 8.98 5.78
C VAL A 97 13.29 9.51 5.78
N LEU A 98 12.48 9.24 4.74
CA LEU A 98 11.08 9.68 4.71
C LEU A 98 10.21 8.91 5.71
N GLU A 99 10.51 7.64 5.96
CA GLU A 99 9.73 6.76 6.85
C GLU A 99 10.13 6.87 8.32
N HIS A 100 11.21 7.58 8.63
CA HIS A 100 11.65 7.74 10.01
C HIS A 100 10.57 8.47 10.85
N PRO A 101 10.26 7.99 12.07
CA PRO A 101 9.18 8.54 12.90
C PRO A 101 9.58 9.83 13.61
N TYR A 102 9.67 10.92 12.85
CA TYR A 102 9.97 12.24 13.39
C TYR A 102 8.83 12.77 14.28
N THR A 103 9.16 13.67 15.21
CA THR A 103 8.16 14.31 16.10
C THR A 103 7.61 15.61 15.55
N THR A 104 8.38 16.33 14.72
CA THR A 104 7.95 17.58 14.08
C THR A 104 8.50 17.67 12.67
N ARG A 105 7.88 18.52 11.85
CA ARG A 105 8.31 18.77 10.48
C ARG A 105 9.70 19.37 10.40
N GLU A 106 10.04 20.30 11.29
CA GLU A 106 11.36 20.95 11.30
C GLU A 106 12.46 19.92 11.57
N LYS A 107 12.27 19.09 12.60
CA LYS A 107 13.19 18.00 12.92
C LYS A 107 13.36 17.02 11.76
N ALA A 108 12.28 16.70 11.06
CA ALA A 108 12.34 15.83 9.89
C ALA A 108 13.17 16.44 8.77
N VAL A 109 12.91 17.70 8.42
CA VAL A 109 13.62 18.42 7.36
C VAL A 109 15.11 18.52 7.67
N ASP A 110 15.47 18.87 8.90
CA ASP A 110 16.87 18.94 9.34
C ASP A 110 17.54 17.56 9.33
N SER A 111 16.85 16.53 9.86
CA SER A 111 17.40 15.17 9.92
C SER A 111 17.59 14.54 8.54
N ILE A 112 16.68 14.78 7.59
CA ILE A 112 16.81 14.31 6.19
C ILE A 112 18.13 14.81 5.61
N ARG A 113 18.46 16.09 5.81
CA ARG A 113 19.74 16.65 5.37
C ARG A 113 20.91 15.95 6.04
N THR A 114 20.93 15.94 7.37
CA THR A 114 22.04 15.40 8.16
C THR A 114 22.33 13.95 7.78
N VAL A 115 21.30 13.09 7.76
CA VAL A 115 21.47 11.66 7.47
C VAL A 115 22.01 11.42 6.07
N ILE A 116 21.51 12.16 5.06
CA ILE A 116 21.96 11.97 3.67
C ILE A 116 23.41 12.45 3.50
N GLU A 117 23.74 13.62 4.04
CA GLU A 117 25.10 14.15 3.97
C GLU A 117 26.10 13.23 4.68
N GLU A 118 25.79 12.79 5.91
CA GLU A 118 26.63 11.90 6.68
C GLU A 118 26.80 10.55 5.98
N TYR A 119 25.73 10.00 5.41
CA TYR A 119 25.79 8.75 4.65
C TYR A 119 26.77 8.84 3.48
N TYR A 120 26.67 9.88 2.63
CA TYR A 120 27.57 10.02 1.49
C TYR A 120 29.00 10.41 1.91
N LYS A 121 29.18 11.27 2.91
CA LYS A 121 30.50 11.62 3.44
C LYS A 121 31.24 10.39 4.01
N ALA A 122 30.53 9.52 4.73
CA ALA A 122 31.12 8.34 5.36
C ALA A 122 31.38 7.19 4.36
N ASN A 123 30.43 6.91 3.46
CA ASN A 123 30.51 5.73 2.58
C ASN A 123 31.09 6.03 1.20
N TYR A 124 31.01 7.27 0.73
CA TYR A 124 31.39 7.68 -0.62
C TYR A 124 32.08 9.06 -0.65
N PRO A 125 33.17 9.29 0.10
CA PRO A 125 33.74 10.64 0.31
C PRO A 125 34.17 11.36 -0.98
N ILE A 126 34.72 10.64 -1.95
CA ILE A 126 35.12 11.20 -3.25
C ILE A 126 33.87 11.65 -4.03
N LEU A 127 32.87 10.78 -4.12
CA LEU A 127 31.59 11.09 -4.79
C LEU A 127 30.86 12.22 -4.07
N ALA A 128 30.91 12.29 -2.74
CA ALA A 128 30.31 13.37 -1.98
C ALA A 128 30.89 14.75 -2.35
N ALA A 129 32.20 14.82 -2.63
CA ALA A 129 32.85 16.03 -3.12
C ALA A 129 32.50 16.33 -4.59
N GLU A 130 32.56 15.32 -5.46
CA GLU A 130 32.36 15.47 -6.91
C GLU A 130 30.89 15.69 -7.31
N ARG A 131 29.94 15.14 -6.54
CA ARG A 131 28.49 15.15 -6.80
C ARG A 131 27.71 15.90 -5.74
N HIS A 132 28.35 16.87 -5.07
CA HIS A 132 27.72 17.64 -3.99
C HIS A 132 26.39 18.29 -4.45
N GLU A 133 26.33 18.84 -5.67
CA GLU A 133 25.11 19.44 -6.21
C GLU A 133 23.97 18.42 -6.37
N SER A 134 24.27 17.21 -6.86
CA SER A 134 23.28 16.12 -6.98
C SER A 134 22.74 15.71 -5.60
N ILE A 135 23.61 15.66 -4.59
CA ILE A 135 23.23 15.33 -3.20
C ILE A 135 22.38 16.44 -2.60
N GLU A 136 22.76 17.70 -2.76
CA GLU A 136 21.97 18.86 -2.28
C GLU A 136 20.59 18.93 -2.93
N ARG A 137 20.52 18.62 -4.23
CA ARG A 137 19.25 18.51 -4.94
C ARG A 137 18.41 17.38 -4.37
N ALA A 138 18.99 16.19 -4.16
CA ALA A 138 18.31 15.06 -3.54
C ALA A 138 17.71 15.42 -2.17
N ILE A 139 18.49 16.04 -1.30
CA ILE A 139 18.05 16.52 0.02
C ILE A 139 16.86 17.47 -0.13
N THR A 140 16.99 18.49 -1.00
CA THR A 140 15.95 19.50 -1.21
C THR A 140 14.64 18.89 -1.69
N GLU A 141 14.69 17.94 -2.62
CA GLU A 141 13.49 17.28 -3.17
C GLU A 141 12.85 16.34 -2.14
N LEU A 142 13.64 15.59 -1.37
CA LEU A 142 13.12 14.74 -0.30
C LEU A 142 12.46 15.55 0.82
N GLN A 143 13.05 16.69 1.20
CA GLN A 143 12.42 17.62 2.14
C GLN A 143 11.09 18.16 1.59
N LYS A 144 10.99 18.44 0.28
CA LYS A 144 9.71 18.85 -0.35
C LYS A 144 8.68 17.73 -0.31
N VAL A 145 9.08 16.49 -0.61
CA VAL A 145 8.22 15.30 -0.49
C VAL A 145 7.71 15.19 0.94
N TYR A 146 8.61 15.26 1.93
CA TYR A 146 8.24 15.15 3.34
C TYR A 146 7.20 16.20 3.75
N ARG A 147 7.46 17.48 3.44
CA ARG A 147 6.57 18.59 3.80
C ARG A 147 5.16 18.47 3.22
N ARG A 148 5.01 17.86 2.05
CA ARG A 148 3.70 17.70 1.39
C ARG A 148 2.93 16.47 1.88
N ASN A 149 3.62 15.52 2.50
CA ASN A 149 3.12 14.17 2.64
C ASN A 149 3.05 13.66 4.09
N TYR A 150 3.85 14.25 4.99
CA TYR A 150 3.92 13.85 6.39
C TYR A 150 3.65 15.03 7.31
N PHE A 151 2.85 14.78 8.34
CA PHE A 151 2.43 15.77 9.34
C PHE A 151 2.56 15.14 10.74
N PRO A 152 3.79 15.03 11.27
CA PRO A 152 4.09 14.36 12.54
C PRO A 152 3.27 14.84 13.73
N GLU A 153 3.08 16.15 13.83
CA GLU A 153 2.39 16.81 14.94
C GLU A 153 0.92 16.40 15.00
N MET A 154 0.33 16.10 13.84
CA MET A 154 -1.04 15.60 13.72
C MET A 154 -1.09 14.07 13.70
N LYS A 155 0.06 13.38 13.65
CA LYS A 155 0.15 11.94 13.38
C LYS A 155 -0.57 11.55 12.08
N HIS A 156 -0.45 12.37 11.04
CA HIS A 156 -1.05 12.08 9.73
C HIS A 156 0.04 11.73 8.71
N ASP A 157 -0.18 10.61 8.02
CA ASP A 157 0.63 10.10 6.93
C ASP A 157 -0.23 9.21 6.01
N TRP A 158 0.42 8.56 5.05
CA TRP A 158 -0.20 7.65 4.09
C TRP A 158 -0.78 6.37 4.70
N ARG A 159 -0.34 5.96 5.89
CA ARG A 159 -0.84 4.76 6.58
C ARG A 159 -2.17 5.03 7.28
N GLN A 160 -2.36 6.24 7.79
CA GLN A 160 -3.60 6.64 8.46
C GLN A 160 -4.78 6.82 7.49
N TYR A 161 -4.49 7.13 6.22
CA TYR A 161 -5.48 7.39 5.18
C TYR A 161 -5.18 6.55 3.93
N PRO A 162 -5.27 5.21 4.03
CA PRO A 162 -4.94 4.32 2.91
C PRO A 162 -5.93 4.51 1.76
N ASP A 163 -5.44 4.38 0.53
CA ASP A 163 -6.29 4.25 -0.67
C ASP A 163 -6.65 2.77 -0.87
N HIS A 164 -7.94 2.47 -1.03
CA HIS A 164 -8.46 1.11 -1.19
C HIS A 164 -8.61 0.67 -2.66
N ILE A 165 -8.23 1.52 -3.63
CA ILE A 165 -8.33 1.20 -5.06
C ILE A 165 -7.41 0.04 -5.49
N GLY A 166 -6.34 -0.21 -4.73
CA GLY A 166 -5.38 -1.28 -4.97
C GLY A 166 -5.08 -2.07 -3.70
N HIS A 167 -4.22 -3.08 -3.83
CA HIS A 167 -3.87 -4.00 -2.75
C HIS A 167 -2.35 -4.07 -2.47
N MET A 168 -1.58 -3.09 -2.96
CA MET A 168 -0.11 -3.06 -2.80
C MET A 168 0.32 -2.43 -1.47
N TYR A 169 -0.20 -1.24 -1.14
CA TYR A 169 0.22 -0.48 0.05
C TYR A 169 -0.81 -0.50 1.19
N ALA A 170 -1.98 -1.05 0.91
CA ALA A 170 -3.08 -1.30 1.83
C ALA A 170 -3.84 -2.52 1.31
N PRO A 171 -4.61 -3.25 2.14
CA PRO A 171 -5.27 -4.48 1.72
C PRO A 171 -6.39 -4.28 0.67
N GLY A 172 -7.00 -3.09 0.58
CA GLY A 172 -8.04 -2.80 -0.43
C GLY A 172 -9.19 -3.81 -0.42
N CYS A 173 -9.40 -4.50 -1.54
CA CYS A 173 -10.41 -5.57 -1.69
C CYS A 173 -10.10 -6.82 -0.83
N PHE A 174 -8.82 -7.08 -0.54
CA PHE A 174 -8.41 -8.21 0.28
C PHE A 174 -8.80 -8.10 1.76
N ARG A 175 -9.41 -6.98 2.19
CA ARG A 175 -10.09 -6.91 3.50
C ARG A 175 -11.22 -7.95 3.64
N CYS A 176 -11.79 -8.40 2.53
CA CYS A 176 -12.78 -9.49 2.50
C CYS A 176 -12.37 -10.64 1.57
N HIS A 177 -11.54 -10.37 0.56
CA HIS A 177 -11.07 -11.34 -0.43
C HIS A 177 -9.71 -11.96 -0.04
N ASP A 178 -9.56 -12.30 1.24
CA ASP A 178 -8.33 -12.85 1.83
C ASP A 178 -8.24 -14.39 1.70
N GLY A 179 -9.30 -15.04 1.23
CA GLY A 179 -9.42 -16.50 1.26
C GLY A 179 -9.72 -17.08 2.65
N LYS A 180 -10.03 -16.22 3.63
CA LYS A 180 -10.35 -16.57 5.03
C LYS A 180 -11.80 -16.29 5.38
N HIS A 181 -12.54 -15.63 4.50
CA HIS A 181 -13.97 -15.46 4.61
C HIS A 181 -14.72 -16.66 4.03
N VAL A 182 -15.34 -17.45 4.91
CA VAL A 182 -15.98 -18.72 4.56
C VAL A 182 -17.45 -18.69 4.96
N SER A 183 -18.32 -19.19 4.08
CA SER A 183 -19.75 -19.37 4.35
C SER A 183 -20.04 -20.71 5.01
N GLU A 184 -21.24 -20.87 5.56
CA GLU A 184 -21.68 -22.11 6.20
C GLU A 184 -21.69 -23.31 5.23
N ASP A 185 -22.00 -23.08 3.95
CA ASP A 185 -21.90 -24.08 2.87
C ASP A 185 -20.47 -24.31 2.36
N GLY A 186 -19.45 -23.75 3.02
CA GLY A 186 -18.03 -23.94 2.73
C GLY A 186 -17.49 -23.11 1.55
N LYS A 187 -18.27 -22.16 1.02
CA LYS A 187 -17.77 -21.29 -0.06
C LYS A 187 -16.84 -20.22 0.51
N VAL A 188 -15.73 -20.01 -0.17
CA VAL A 188 -14.70 -19.05 0.23
C VAL A 188 -14.78 -17.82 -0.66
N LEU A 189 -14.63 -16.62 -0.08
CA LEU A 189 -14.35 -15.42 -0.87
C LEU A 189 -12.94 -15.54 -1.44
N SER A 190 -12.88 -15.74 -2.76
CA SER A 190 -11.62 -16.00 -3.46
C SER A 190 -10.65 -14.84 -3.33
N ARG A 191 -9.37 -15.21 -3.17
CA ARG A 191 -8.17 -14.36 -3.24
C ARG A 191 -7.52 -14.40 -4.64
N ASP A 192 -8.08 -15.16 -5.58
CA ASP A 192 -7.55 -15.26 -6.93
C ASP A 192 -7.52 -13.89 -7.62
N CYS A 193 -6.33 -13.48 -8.06
CA CYS A 193 -6.10 -12.21 -8.74
C CYS A 193 -6.96 -12.10 -10.01
N ASN A 194 -7.17 -13.22 -10.72
CA ASN A 194 -7.95 -13.30 -11.95
C ASN A 194 -9.45 -13.13 -11.72
N ALA A 195 -9.92 -13.18 -10.47
CA ALA A 195 -11.32 -12.85 -10.15
C ALA A 195 -11.63 -11.36 -10.36
N CYS A 196 -10.60 -10.50 -10.31
CA CYS A 196 -10.76 -9.05 -10.38
C CYS A 196 -10.06 -8.42 -11.59
N HIS A 197 -8.92 -8.95 -12.02
CA HIS A 197 -8.16 -8.40 -13.15
C HIS A 197 -7.45 -9.48 -13.98
N THR A 198 -7.36 -9.27 -15.28
CA THR A 198 -6.56 -10.12 -16.17
C THR A 198 -5.25 -9.41 -16.48
N ILE A 199 -4.12 -10.01 -16.12
CA ILE A 199 -2.82 -9.41 -16.38
C ILE A 199 -2.42 -9.73 -17.82
N VAL A 200 -2.57 -8.76 -18.72
CA VAL A 200 -2.29 -8.98 -20.15
C VAL A 200 -0.84 -8.72 -20.54
N ALA A 201 -0.10 -8.00 -19.70
CA ALA A 201 1.29 -7.63 -19.96
C ALA A 201 2.09 -7.45 -18.66
N GLN A 202 3.33 -7.91 -18.64
CA GLN A 202 4.29 -7.73 -17.54
C GLN A 202 5.69 -7.53 -18.08
N GLN A 203 6.46 -6.63 -17.47
CA GLN A 203 7.86 -6.39 -17.83
C GLN A 203 8.68 -6.07 -16.58
N TYR A 204 9.82 -6.74 -16.44
CA TYR A 204 10.81 -6.49 -15.40
C TYR A 204 12.04 -5.80 -16.00
N GLU A 205 12.83 -5.12 -15.16
CA GLU A 205 13.92 -4.21 -15.58
C GLU A 205 14.93 -4.84 -16.54
N ASN A 206 15.17 -6.15 -16.43
CA ASN A 206 16.09 -6.91 -17.27
C ASN A 206 15.40 -8.00 -18.11
N GLU A 207 14.08 -7.90 -18.30
CA GLU A 207 13.32 -8.89 -19.07
C GLU A 207 12.60 -8.25 -20.26
N LYS A 208 12.34 -9.09 -21.28
CA LYS A 208 11.46 -8.70 -22.38
C LYS A 208 10.03 -8.63 -21.87
N LEU A 209 9.25 -7.72 -22.47
CA LEU A 209 7.81 -7.66 -22.26
C LEU A 209 7.17 -9.03 -22.52
N LYS A 210 6.54 -9.59 -21.49
CA LYS A 210 5.65 -10.74 -21.59
C LYS A 210 4.24 -10.22 -21.88
N MET A 211 3.55 -10.79 -22.85
CA MET A 211 2.20 -10.37 -23.23
C MET A 211 1.35 -11.59 -23.61
N SER A 212 0.10 -11.62 -23.14
CA SER A 212 -0.88 -12.68 -23.40
C SER A 212 -2.29 -12.10 -23.26
N LEU A 213 -3.14 -12.27 -24.26
CA LEU A 213 -4.54 -11.82 -24.17
C LEU A 213 -5.38 -12.75 -23.28
N GLU A 214 -4.94 -14.00 -23.15
CA GLU A 214 -5.50 -15.02 -22.28
C GLU A 214 -5.16 -14.77 -20.80
N GLY A 215 -4.24 -13.85 -20.53
CA GLY A 215 -3.73 -13.52 -19.20
C GLY A 215 -2.36 -14.16 -18.92
N LEU A 216 -1.67 -13.56 -17.96
CA LEU A 216 -0.38 -13.97 -17.43
C LEU A 216 -0.53 -14.25 -15.93
N GLU A 217 0.19 -15.26 -15.44
CA GLU A 217 0.40 -15.41 -14.00
C GLU A 217 1.25 -14.24 -13.51
N TYR A 218 0.88 -13.64 -12.38
CA TYR A 218 1.70 -12.60 -11.75
C TYR A 218 3.03 -13.21 -11.30
N GLU A 219 4.13 -12.47 -11.48
CA GLU A 219 5.42 -12.80 -10.88
C GLU A 219 5.84 -11.63 -9.98
N HIS A 220 6.46 -11.91 -8.84
CA HIS A 220 6.98 -10.82 -8.01
C HIS A 220 8.31 -10.31 -8.63
N PRO A 221 8.54 -8.98 -8.71
CA PRO A 221 9.74 -8.42 -9.35
C PRO A 221 11.08 -8.83 -8.74
N VAL A 222 11.07 -9.31 -7.49
CA VAL A 222 12.23 -9.89 -6.81
C VAL A 222 11.88 -11.28 -6.31
N ASP A 223 12.86 -12.18 -6.27
CA ASP A 223 12.63 -13.55 -5.83
C ASP A 223 12.26 -13.60 -4.34
N ILE A 224 11.00 -13.92 -4.08
CA ILE A 224 10.43 -14.18 -2.75
C ILE A 224 9.79 -15.58 -2.71
N GLY A 225 10.19 -16.46 -3.63
CA GLY A 225 9.55 -17.75 -3.85
C GLY A 225 8.05 -17.61 -4.13
N THR A 226 7.23 -18.34 -3.38
CA THR A 226 5.78 -18.38 -3.53
C THR A 226 5.04 -17.52 -2.51
N ALA A 227 5.72 -16.68 -1.74
CA ALA A 227 5.09 -15.91 -0.66
C ALA A 227 3.91 -15.04 -1.14
N TRP A 228 4.03 -14.43 -2.33
CA TRP A 228 2.94 -13.64 -2.94
C TRP A 228 1.68 -14.46 -3.26
N LYS A 229 1.78 -15.80 -3.34
CA LYS A 229 0.64 -16.70 -3.53
C LYS A 229 -0.10 -17.01 -2.23
N GLU A 230 0.43 -16.65 -1.08
CA GLU A 230 -0.12 -17.01 0.23
C GLU A 230 -0.37 -15.80 1.13
N MET A 231 0.35 -14.70 0.89
CA MET A 231 0.30 -13.47 1.67
C MET A 231 -0.17 -12.28 0.84
N ASN A 232 -0.70 -11.25 1.50
CA ASN A 232 -1.05 -10.02 0.80
C ASN A 232 0.21 -9.21 0.50
N CYS A 233 0.24 -8.54 -0.65
CA CYS A 233 1.35 -7.64 -1.01
C CYS A 233 1.54 -6.56 0.07
N SER A 234 0.44 -6.04 0.62
CA SER A 234 0.46 -5.05 1.70
C SER A 234 1.19 -5.53 2.95
N ASP A 235 1.27 -6.82 3.23
CA ASP A 235 1.93 -7.32 4.45
C ASP A 235 3.45 -7.05 4.44
N CYS A 236 4.05 -6.90 3.25
CA CYS A 236 5.45 -6.50 3.07
C CYS A 236 5.62 -5.06 2.56
N HIS A 237 4.66 -4.55 1.81
CA HIS A 237 4.75 -3.25 1.14
C HIS A 237 4.06 -2.10 1.90
N GLN A 238 3.24 -2.39 2.90
CA GLN A 238 2.78 -1.42 3.88
C GLN A 238 3.90 -1.26 4.91
N ALA A 239 4.56 -0.11 4.96
CA ALA A 239 5.64 0.11 5.93
C ALA A 239 5.09 0.01 7.35
N GLN A 240 5.79 -0.77 8.19
CA GLN A 240 5.50 -0.96 9.61
C GLN A 240 5.79 0.31 10.41
#